data_AF-A0A6P0NGB4-F1
#
_entry.id   AF-A0A6P0NGB4-F1
#
_cell.length_a   1.000
_cell.length_b   1.000
_cell.length_c   1.000
_cell.angle_alpha   90.00
_cell.angle_beta   90.00
_cell.angle_gamma   90.00
#
_symmetry.space_group_name_H-M   'P 1'
#
loop_
_entity.id
_entity.type
_entity.pdbx_description
1 polymer ?
#
loop_
_entity_poly.entity_id
_entity_poly.type
_entity_poly.pdbx_seq_one_letter_code
_entity_poly.pdbx_strand_id
1 'polypeptide(L)'
;MGFTLDWTPPKITTTQSAVAYEEGYAPLIHEGWARKDGSEAPARRWVDAGVDEFDFIEWFFFSYATEGENLSSAFRAMMWQFYDHLHEIMLEPRWNWDRATKREDGSIVTSPRDIYDTGQLYESQTLTFDQGGDGDERDA
;
A
#
# COMPACT_ATOMS: atom_id res chain seq x y z
N MET A 1 -15.19 23.78 -42.85
CA MET A 1 -14.44 22.51 -42.73
C MET A 1 -14.59 22.06 -41.29
N GLY A 2 -15.33 20.97 -41.05
CA GLY A 2 -15.40 20.34 -39.73
C GLY A 2 -14.27 19.33 -39.62
N PHE A 3 -13.49 19.39 -38.55
CA PHE A 3 -12.55 18.33 -38.20
C PHE A 3 -13.35 17.24 -37.48
N THR A 4 -13.40 16.05 -38.06
CA THR A 4 -13.85 14.85 -37.35
C THR A 4 -12.62 14.22 -36.71
N LEU A 5 -12.63 14.12 -35.39
CA LEU A 5 -11.59 13.44 -34.63
C LEU A 5 -11.81 11.92 -34.78
N ASP A 6 -10.96 11.26 -35.56
CA ASP A 6 -10.94 9.79 -35.66
C ASP A 6 -10.14 9.21 -34.49
N TRP A 7 -10.71 9.32 -33.30
CA TRP A 7 -10.12 8.79 -32.07
C TRP A 7 -10.86 7.54 -31.63
N THR A 8 -10.16 6.40 -31.62
CA THR A 8 -10.61 5.16 -31.01
C THR A 8 -9.94 5.03 -29.65
N PRO A 9 -10.63 5.27 -28.52
CA PRO A 9 -10.02 5.14 -27.21
C PRO A 9 -9.49 3.71 -26.99
N PRO A 10 -8.31 3.56 -26.36
CA PRO A 10 -7.84 2.26 -25.91
C PRO A 10 -8.82 1.67 -24.89
N LYS A 11 -9.02 0.35 -24.95
CA LYS A 11 -9.79 -0.36 -23.92
C LYS A 11 -9.02 -0.37 -22.61
N ILE A 12 -9.70 -0.02 -21.53
CA ILE A 12 -9.16 -0.06 -20.16
C ILE A 12 -9.80 -1.25 -19.46
N THR A 13 -9.01 -2.26 -19.10
CA THR A 13 -9.51 -3.51 -18.51
C THR A 13 -9.20 -3.64 -17.02
N THR A 14 -8.34 -2.78 -16.47
CA THR A 14 -8.09 -2.68 -15.04
C THR A 14 -8.27 -1.23 -14.63
N THR A 15 -9.29 -0.97 -13.83
CA THR A 15 -9.69 0.38 -13.42
C THR A 15 -9.56 0.59 -11.93
N GLN A 16 -9.41 -0.49 -11.15
CA GLN A 16 -9.35 -0.43 -9.71
C GLN A 16 -8.30 -1.42 -9.17
N SER A 17 -7.75 -1.04 -8.05
CA SER A 17 -6.83 -1.85 -7.27
C SER A 17 -7.08 -1.58 -5.79
N ALA A 18 -6.72 -2.54 -4.94
CA ALA A 18 -6.75 -2.37 -3.50
C ALA A 18 -5.45 -2.91 -2.90
N VAL A 19 -4.82 -2.07 -2.08
CA VAL A 19 -3.75 -2.49 -1.16
C VAL A 19 -4.37 -2.64 0.23
N ALA A 20 -4.13 -3.77 0.88
CA ALA A 20 -4.69 -4.07 2.21
C ALA A 20 -3.66 -4.73 3.12
N TYR A 21 -3.96 -4.75 4.42
CA TYR A 21 -3.22 -5.50 5.43
C TYR A 21 -4.19 -6.46 6.11
N GLU A 22 -3.93 -7.75 6.05
CA GLU A 22 -4.89 -8.78 6.49
C GLU A 22 -4.89 -9.00 8.01
N GLU A 23 -3.84 -8.55 8.70
CA GLU A 23 -3.76 -8.70 10.15
C GLU A 23 -4.81 -7.86 10.88
N GLY A 24 -5.63 -8.50 11.72
CA GLY A 24 -6.74 -7.85 12.41
C GLY A 24 -6.33 -6.73 13.37
N TYR A 25 -5.05 -6.67 13.76
CA TYR A 25 -4.51 -5.59 14.59
C TYR A 25 -3.91 -4.42 13.77
N ALA A 26 -3.88 -4.50 12.44
CA ALA A 26 -3.40 -3.42 11.57
C ALA A 26 -4.08 -2.06 11.88
N PRO A 27 -5.41 -1.99 12.08
CA PRO A 27 -6.07 -0.72 12.40
C PRO A 27 -5.63 -0.14 13.75
N LEU A 28 -5.29 -0.98 14.73
CA LEU A 28 -4.81 -0.51 16.03
C LEU A 28 -3.44 0.13 15.91
N ILE A 29 -2.55 -0.45 15.09
CA ILE A 29 -1.24 0.15 14.83
C ILE A 29 -1.40 1.44 14.03
N HIS A 30 -2.32 1.46 13.06
CA HIS A 30 -2.59 2.64 12.24
C HIS A 30 -3.11 3.82 13.07
N GLU A 31 -4.14 3.58 13.89
CA GLU A 31 -4.85 4.63 14.63
C GLU A 31 -4.32 4.89 16.04
N GLY A 32 -3.48 4.00 16.56
CA GLY A 32 -3.09 4.00 17.97
C GLY A 32 -4.20 3.48 18.88
N TRP A 33 -3.88 3.29 20.17
CA TRP A 33 -4.86 2.83 21.16
C TRP A 33 -4.47 3.19 22.59
N ALA A 34 -5.44 3.18 23.49
CA ALA A 34 -5.20 3.32 24.93
C ALA A 34 -4.78 1.97 25.55
N ARG A 35 -3.65 1.96 26.26
CA ARG A 35 -3.12 0.80 26.98
C ARG A 35 -3.83 0.62 28.32
N LYS A 36 -3.74 -0.59 28.89
CA LYS A 36 -4.40 -0.94 30.18
C LYS A 36 -3.93 -0.10 31.37
N ASP A 37 -2.71 0.44 31.30
CA ASP A 37 -2.11 1.32 32.31
C ASP A 37 -2.56 2.79 32.17
N GLY A 38 -3.44 3.10 31.21
CA GLY A 38 -3.93 4.44 30.91
C GLY A 38 -3.00 5.26 30.01
N SER A 39 -1.84 4.72 29.62
CA SER A 39 -0.95 5.37 28.65
C SER A 39 -1.40 5.11 27.21
N GLU A 40 -1.03 5.99 26.28
CA GLU A 40 -1.37 5.82 24.86
C GLU A 40 -0.26 5.11 24.10
N ALA A 41 -0.65 4.26 23.15
CA ALA A 41 0.20 3.81 22.06
C ALA A 41 -0.03 4.76 20.87
N PRO A 42 1.00 5.46 20.38
CA PRO A 42 0.83 6.44 19.31
C PRO A 42 0.40 5.79 18.00
N ALA A 43 -0.42 6.52 17.24
CA ALA A 43 -0.82 6.16 15.88
C ALA A 43 0.39 6.11 14.94
N ARG A 44 0.34 5.19 13.97
CA ARG A 44 1.36 5.06 12.92
C ARG A 44 0.68 5.04 11.58
N ARG A 45 0.56 6.20 10.97
CA ARG A 45 -0.24 6.37 9.76
C ARG A 45 0.63 6.21 8.52
N TRP A 46 1.28 5.04 8.40
CA TRP A 46 2.21 4.77 7.30
C TRP A 46 1.49 4.72 5.96
N VAL A 47 0.21 4.32 5.94
CA VAL A 47 -0.62 4.34 4.74
C VAL A 47 -0.89 5.77 4.31
N ASP A 48 -1.33 6.63 5.23
CA ASP A 48 -1.55 8.06 4.94
C ASP A 48 -0.27 8.71 4.42
N ALA A 49 0.86 8.47 5.10
CA ALA A 49 2.16 8.99 4.68
C ALA A 49 2.57 8.49 3.28
N GLY A 50 2.34 7.21 2.97
CA GLY A 50 2.66 6.70 1.64
C GLY A 50 1.76 7.20 0.54
N VAL A 51 0.49 7.47 0.82
CA VAL A 51 -0.38 8.15 -0.15
C VAL A 51 0.09 9.58 -0.38
N ASP A 52 0.49 10.29 0.67
CA ASP A 52 0.95 11.68 0.58
C ASP A 52 2.33 11.83 -0.10
N GLU A 53 3.20 10.83 0.05
CA GLU A 53 4.60 10.89 -0.41
C GLU A 53 4.82 10.25 -1.79
N PHE A 54 3.92 9.37 -2.24
CA PHE A 54 4.05 8.71 -3.53
C PHE A 54 3.59 9.59 -4.69
N ASP A 55 4.50 9.86 -5.65
CA ASP A 55 4.14 10.58 -6.88
C ASP A 55 3.48 9.64 -7.90
N PHE A 56 2.17 9.47 -7.77
CA PHE A 56 1.37 8.67 -8.70
C PHE A 56 1.48 9.13 -10.15
N ILE A 57 1.62 10.43 -10.40
CA ILE A 57 1.61 10.98 -11.76
C ILE A 57 2.94 10.64 -12.44
N GLU A 58 4.06 10.90 -11.77
CA GLU A 58 5.39 10.59 -12.28
C GLU A 58 5.53 9.08 -12.56
N TRP A 59 5.16 8.24 -11.59
CA TRP A 59 5.25 6.80 -11.74
C TRP A 59 4.34 6.27 -12.83
N PHE A 60 3.12 6.80 -12.98
CA PHE A 60 2.24 6.42 -14.07
C PHE A 60 2.87 6.73 -15.43
N PHE A 61 3.40 7.94 -15.62
CA PHE A 61 4.04 8.32 -16.89
C PHE A 61 5.28 7.48 -17.19
N PHE A 62 6.10 7.22 -16.18
CA PHE A 62 7.25 6.33 -16.32
C PHE A 62 6.79 4.94 -16.76
N SER A 63 5.85 4.33 -16.03
CA SER A 63 5.30 3.01 -16.36
C SER A 63 4.64 2.99 -17.74
N TYR A 64 3.95 4.05 -18.14
CA TYR A 64 3.33 4.14 -19.46
C TYR A 64 4.34 4.12 -20.60
N ALA A 65 5.46 4.84 -20.43
CA ALA A 65 6.55 4.83 -21.40
C ALA A 65 7.26 3.47 -21.46
N THR A 66 7.41 2.76 -20.34
CA THR A 66 8.11 1.47 -20.29
C THR A 66 7.23 0.29 -20.73
N GLU A 67 5.92 0.34 -20.49
CA GLU A 67 4.96 -0.73 -20.81
C GLU A 67 4.39 -0.64 -22.23
N GLY A 68 5.08 0.08 -23.13
CA GLY A 68 4.67 0.19 -24.53
C GLY A 68 3.34 0.92 -24.72
N GLU A 69 3.08 1.97 -23.93
CA GLU A 69 1.91 2.85 -24.06
C GLU A 69 0.57 2.14 -23.78
N ASN A 70 0.57 1.09 -22.97
CA ASN A 70 -0.64 0.42 -22.48
C ASN A 70 -1.09 0.97 -21.11
N LEU A 71 -2.24 1.63 -21.05
CA LEU A 71 -2.78 2.22 -19.82
C LEU A 71 -3.00 1.21 -18.69
N SER A 72 -3.48 0.00 -19.01
CA SER A 72 -3.77 -1.02 -17.99
C SER A 72 -2.49 -1.62 -17.43
N SER A 73 -1.49 -1.87 -18.27
CA SER A 73 -0.17 -2.31 -17.81
C SER A 73 0.53 -1.23 -17.00
N ALA A 74 0.48 0.03 -17.44
CA ALA A 74 1.06 1.16 -16.75
C ALA A 74 0.46 1.36 -15.35
N PHE A 75 -0.87 1.31 -15.25
CA PHE A 75 -1.57 1.37 -13.96
C PHE A 75 -1.14 0.23 -13.03
N ARG A 76 -1.08 -1.01 -13.54
CA ARG A 76 -0.63 -2.17 -12.74
C ARG A 76 0.80 -2.00 -12.25
N ALA A 77 1.71 -1.55 -13.11
CA ALA A 77 3.10 -1.31 -12.74
C ALA A 77 3.22 -0.22 -11.68
N MET A 78 2.53 0.92 -11.84
CA MET A 78 2.47 1.99 -10.84
C MET A 78 1.95 1.48 -9.49
N MET A 79 0.90 0.65 -9.49
CA MET A 79 0.35 0.10 -8.25
C MET A 79 1.30 -0.88 -7.54
N TRP A 80 2.13 -1.62 -8.28
CA TRP A 80 3.20 -2.42 -7.68
C TRP A 80 4.29 -1.54 -7.06
N GLN A 81 4.65 -0.43 -7.70
CA GLN A 81 5.59 0.53 -7.11
C GLN A 81 5.02 1.17 -5.84
N PHE A 82 3.72 1.50 -5.83
CA PHE A 82 3.06 2.00 -4.63
C PHE A 82 3.01 0.96 -3.51
N TYR A 83 2.76 -0.31 -3.85
CA TYR A 83 2.81 -1.42 -2.91
C TYR A 83 4.19 -1.54 -2.24
N ASP A 84 5.27 -1.52 -3.04
CA ASP A 84 6.64 -1.56 -2.53
C ASP A 84 6.98 -0.31 -1.68
N HIS A 85 6.52 0.86 -2.10
CA HIS A 85 6.72 2.10 -1.35
C HIS A 85 6.07 2.06 0.04
N LEU A 86 4.88 1.46 0.17
CA LEU A 86 4.24 1.30 1.47
C LEU A 86 5.02 0.35 2.40
N HIS A 87 5.73 -0.65 1.86
CA HIS A 87 6.67 -1.44 2.66
C HIS A 87 7.85 -0.59 3.15
N GLU A 88 8.42 0.24 2.28
CA GLU A 88 9.55 1.09 2.65
C GLU A 88 9.19 2.09 3.75
N ILE A 89 8.05 2.78 3.61
CA ILE A 89 7.59 3.76 4.61
C ILE A 89 7.36 3.09 5.95
N MET A 90 6.75 1.90 5.96
CA MET A 90 6.46 1.15 7.18
C MET A 90 7.73 0.83 8.00
N LEU A 91 8.88 0.73 7.34
CA LEU A 91 10.19 0.48 7.95
C LEU A 91 10.92 1.75 8.40
N GLU A 92 10.36 2.93 8.17
CA GLU A 92 11.05 4.16 8.53
C GLU A 92 11.17 4.38 10.04
N PRO A 93 12.29 4.96 10.51
CA PRO A 93 12.52 5.23 11.92
C PRO A 93 11.47 6.09 12.62
N ARG A 94 10.70 6.89 11.87
CA ARG A 94 9.60 7.71 12.41
C ARG A 94 8.47 6.87 13.01
N TRP A 95 8.39 5.59 12.65
CA TRP A 95 7.37 4.66 13.14
C TRP A 95 7.89 3.71 14.23
N ASN A 96 9.04 3.96 14.84
CA ASN A 96 9.61 3.09 15.88
C ASN A 96 8.76 3.10 17.17
N TRP A 97 8.78 2.01 17.94
CA TRP A 97 8.05 1.96 19.22
C TRP A 97 8.72 2.82 20.29
N ASP A 98 7.90 3.50 21.10
CA ASP A 98 8.29 4.38 22.21
C ASP A 98 8.93 3.61 23.38
N ARG A 99 8.83 2.28 23.43
CA ARG A 99 9.25 1.46 24.57
C ARG A 99 10.26 0.39 24.20
N ALA A 100 11.27 0.27 25.06
CA ALA A 100 12.10 -0.91 25.19
C ALA A 100 11.22 -2.13 25.53
N THR A 101 11.17 -3.10 24.61
CA THR A 101 10.47 -4.36 24.85
C THR A 101 11.25 -5.20 25.85
N LYS A 102 10.56 -5.88 26.75
CA LYS A 102 11.17 -6.81 27.69
C LYS A 102 10.84 -8.23 27.28
N ARG A 103 11.83 -9.11 27.27
CA ARG A 103 11.61 -10.56 27.13
C ARG A 103 10.94 -11.11 28.39
N GLU A 104 10.45 -12.35 28.33
CA GLU A 104 9.91 -13.05 29.51
C GLU A 104 10.93 -13.14 30.65
N ASP A 105 12.23 -13.17 30.33
CA ASP A 105 13.33 -13.14 31.31
C ASP A 105 13.60 -11.73 31.91
N GLY A 106 12.84 -10.71 31.52
CA GLY A 106 12.98 -9.33 31.98
C GLY A 106 14.12 -8.54 31.32
N SER A 107 14.92 -9.14 30.44
CA SER A 107 15.94 -8.44 29.67
C SER A 107 15.30 -7.45 28.71
N ILE A 108 15.89 -6.26 28.62
CA ILE A 108 15.52 -5.28 27.61
C ILE A 108 16.03 -5.80 26.26
N VAL A 109 15.12 -5.95 25.31
CA VAL A 109 15.42 -6.19 23.91
C VAL A 109 16.11 -4.92 23.38
N THR A 110 17.40 -5.03 23.03
CA THR A 110 18.27 -3.91 22.64
C THR A 110 18.15 -3.52 21.17
N SER A 111 17.05 -3.87 20.52
CA SER A 111 16.75 -3.48 19.14
C SER A 111 15.40 -2.76 19.15
N PRO A 112 15.22 -1.67 18.38
CA PRO A 112 13.89 -1.13 18.14
C PRO A 112 12.99 -2.28 17.72
N ARG A 113 11.88 -2.48 18.44
CA ARG A 113 10.76 -3.19 17.83
C ARG A 113 10.13 -2.18 16.87
N ASP A 114 10.10 -2.48 15.58
CA ASP A 114 9.39 -1.66 14.59
C ASP A 114 7.95 -2.19 14.47
N ILE A 115 7.15 -1.65 13.57
CA ILE A 115 5.90 -2.31 13.11
C ILE A 115 6.15 -3.79 12.70
N TYR A 116 7.40 -4.07 12.32
CA TYR A 116 7.93 -5.32 11.78
C TYR A 116 8.12 -6.45 12.79
N ASP A 117 7.90 -6.30 14.10
CA ASP A 117 8.52 -7.24 15.06
C ASP A 117 8.06 -8.71 15.01
N THR A 118 6.94 -9.00 14.36
CA THR A 118 6.57 -10.39 14.05
C THR A 118 6.71 -10.73 12.57
N GLY A 119 7.07 -9.77 11.72
CA GLY A 119 6.98 -9.86 10.26
C GLY A 119 5.53 -9.88 9.76
N GLN A 120 4.61 -10.46 10.52
CA GLN A 120 3.22 -10.73 10.14
C GLN A 120 2.50 -9.54 9.54
N LEU A 121 2.52 -8.35 10.18
CA LEU A 121 1.83 -7.20 9.60
C LEU A 121 2.46 -6.77 8.27
N TYR A 122 3.78 -6.74 8.18
CA TYR A 122 4.51 -6.44 6.95
C TYR A 122 4.20 -7.48 5.86
N GLU A 123 4.30 -8.77 6.19
CA GLU A 123 4.03 -9.90 5.29
C GLU A 123 2.55 -10.03 4.91
N SER A 124 1.63 -9.40 5.65
CA SER A 124 0.19 -9.42 5.37
C SER A 124 -0.26 -8.39 4.35
N GLN A 125 0.66 -7.58 3.81
CA GLN A 125 0.31 -6.64 2.75
C GLN A 125 -0.14 -7.43 1.51
N THR A 126 -1.25 -7.02 0.91
CA THR A 126 -1.77 -7.62 -0.32
C THR A 126 -2.07 -6.53 -1.35
N LEU A 127 -1.92 -6.87 -2.63
CA LEU A 127 -2.34 -6.05 -3.75
C LEU A 127 -3.28 -6.86 -4.64
N THR A 128 -4.47 -6.31 -4.89
CA THR A 128 -5.47 -6.90 -5.78
C THR A 128 -5.82 -5.93 -6.89
N PHE A 129 -6.20 -6.47 -8.05
CA PHE A 129 -6.67 -5.71 -9.20
C PHE A 129 -8.05 -6.19 -9.57
N ASP A 130 -9.00 -5.27 -9.66
CA ASP A 130 -10.30 -5.59 -10.24
C ASP A 130 -10.20 -5.47 -11.76
N GLN A 131 -10.67 -6.50 -12.46
CA GLN A 131 -10.86 -6.40 -13.89
C GLN A 131 -12.15 -5.64 -14.09
N GLY A 132 -12.06 -4.43 -14.65
CA GLY A 132 -13.24 -3.63 -14.95
C GLY A 132 -14.20 -4.46 -15.80
N GLY A 133 -15.30 -4.88 -15.20
CA GLY A 133 -16.30 -5.71 -15.85
C GLY A 133 -17.03 -4.91 -16.93
N ASP A 134 -16.67 -5.13 -18.19
CA ASP A 134 -17.71 -5.48 -19.16
C ASP A 134 -17.99 -6.96 -18.92
N GLY A 135 -19.03 -7.24 -18.14
CA GLY A 135 -19.58 -8.59 -18.06
C GLY A 135 -20.17 -8.95 -19.42
N ASP A 136 -19.36 -9.57 -20.28
CA ASP A 136 -19.88 -10.35 -21.40
C ASP A 136 -19.92 -11.81 -20.93
N GLU A 137 -21.11 -12.25 -20.54
CA GLU A 137 -21.47 -13.66 -20.34
C GLU A 137 -21.23 -14.42 -21.65
N ARG A 138 -20.01 -14.90 -21.89
CA ARG A 138 -19.78 -16.09 -22.73
C ARG A 138 -18.58 -16.84 -22.18
N ASP A 139 -18.88 -17.86 -21.39
CA ASP A 139 -18.46 -19.23 -21.71
C ASP A 139 -19.22 -20.18 -20.75
N ALA A 140 -20.38 -20.63 -21.26
CA ALA A 140 -21.04 -21.86 -20.87
C ALA A 140 -20.62 -22.97 -21.85
#